data_AF-A0A7C6H6S7-F1
#
_entry.id   AF-A0A7C6H6S7-F1
#
_cell.length_a   1.000
_cell.length_b   1.000
_cell.length_c   1.000
_cell.angle_alpha   90.00
_cell.angle_beta   90.00
_cell.angle_gamma   90.00
#
_symmetry.space_group_name_H-M   'P 1'
#
loop_
_entity.id
_entity.type
_entity.pdbx_description
1 polymer ?
#
loop_
_entity_poly.entity_id
_entity_poly.type
_entity_poly.pdbx_seq_one_letter_code
_entity_poly.pdbx_strand_id
1 'polypeptide(L)' 'MRDRPFYKGARFRSAEEMKDILPRIGAEAKETYRTIFSDPRGLAASEPVVEGHGEGSFVVMSAGFSKRDG' A
#
# COMPACT_ATOMS: atom_id res chain seq x y z
N MET A 1 6.34 15.65 -7.19
CA MET A 1 5.47 14.52 -7.62
C MET A 1 4.00 14.89 -7.48
N ARG A 2 3.56 15.35 -6.29
CA ARG A 2 2.16 15.72 -6.01
C ARG A 2 1.60 16.84 -6.87
N ASP A 3 2.45 17.76 -7.35
CA ASP A 3 2.01 18.93 -8.14
C ASP A 3 1.84 18.67 -9.64
N ARG A 4 2.05 17.41 -10.09
CA ARG A 4 1.81 17.06 -11.50
C ARG A 4 0.30 16.96 -11.77
N PRO A 5 -0.21 17.44 -12.93
CA PRO A 5 -1.62 17.33 -13.29
C PRO A 5 -2.18 15.90 -13.19
N PHE A 6 -1.33 14.90 -13.45
CA PHE A 6 -1.64 13.48 -13.29
C PHE A 6 -2.16 13.11 -11.90
N TYR A 7 -1.71 13.77 -10.84
CA TYR A 7 -2.13 13.51 -9.45
C TYR A 7 -3.18 14.50 -8.93
N LYS A 8 -3.79 15.31 -9.82
CA LYS A 8 -4.80 16.28 -9.42
C LYS A 8 -6.00 15.57 -8.81
N GLY A 9 -6.28 15.86 -7.54
CA GLY A 9 -7.38 15.23 -6.77
C GLY A 9 -7.00 13.92 -6.07
N ALA A 10 -5.77 13.42 -6.24
CA ALA A 10 -5.32 12.23 -5.53
C ALA A 10 -5.09 12.51 -4.04
N ARG A 11 -5.48 11.57 -3.18
CA ARG A 11 -5.13 11.56 -1.75
C ARG A 11 -3.93 10.65 -1.55
N PHE A 12 -2.81 11.23 -1.16
CA PHE A 12 -1.61 10.47 -0.82
C PHE A 12 -1.70 10.01 0.62
N ARG A 13 -1.57 8.70 0.84
CA ARG A 13 -1.51 8.06 2.15
C ARG A 13 -0.28 7.18 2.23
N SER A 14 0.37 7.14 3.38
CA SER A 14 1.38 6.13 3.68
C SER A 14 0.70 4.77 3.95
N ALA A 15 1.47 3.69 3.86
CA ALA A 15 1.00 2.36 4.25
C ALA A 15 0.62 2.30 5.75
N GLU A 16 1.32 3.08 6.59
CA GLU A 16 1.04 3.21 8.01
C GLU A 16 -0.30 3.91 8.25
N GLU A 17 -0.59 5.02 7.54
CA GLU A 17 -1.91 5.66 7.62
C GLU A 17 -3.03 4.70 7.20
N MET A 18 -2.80 3.82 6.23
CA MET A 18 -3.79 2.82 5.83
C MET A 18 -3.99 1.76 6.92
N LYS A 19 -2.91 1.32 7.61
CA LYS A 19 -3.02 0.43 8.78
C LYS A 19 -3.81 1.07 9.92
N ASP A 20 -3.74 2.38 10.09
CA ASP A 20 -4.52 3.09 11.11
C ASP A 20 -5.99 3.35 10.70
N ILE A 21 -6.27 3.43 9.40
CA ILE A 21 -7.62 3.67 8.86
C ILE A 21 -8.46 2.40 8.89
N LEU A 22 -7.88 1.24 8.55
CA LEU A 22 -8.62 -0.02 8.46
C LEU A 22 -9.40 -0.37 9.75
N PRO A 23 -8.79 -0.29 10.96
CA PRO A 23 -9.52 -0.58 12.20
C PRO A 23 -10.71 0.35 12.44
N ARG A 24 -10.62 1.62 12.00
CA ARG A 24 -11.70 2.61 12.17
C ARG A 24 -12.93 2.29 11.34
N ILE A 25 -12.77 1.47 10.30
CA ILE A 25 -13.89 0.97 9.49
C ILE A 25 -14.27 -0.47 9.86
N GLY A 26 -13.65 -1.07 10.87
CA GLY A 26 -13.91 -2.44 11.32
C GLY A 26 -13.18 -3.53 10.52
N ALA A 27 -12.15 -3.16 9.78
CA ALA A 27 -11.30 -4.09 9.05
C ALA A 27 -9.89 -4.13 9.67
N GLU A 28 -9.17 -5.21 9.44
CA GLU A 28 -7.76 -5.33 9.84
C GLU A 28 -6.92 -5.75 8.64
N ALA A 29 -5.70 -5.22 8.56
CA ALA A 29 -4.72 -5.66 7.59
C ALA A 29 -4.23 -7.06 7.96
N LYS A 30 -4.24 -8.00 7.01
CA LYS A 30 -3.81 -9.39 7.21
C LYS A 30 -2.38 -9.58 6.74
N GLU A 31 -2.16 -9.37 5.45
CA GLU A 31 -0.85 -9.49 4.82
C GLU A 31 -0.50 -8.17 4.15
N THR A 32 0.78 -7.83 4.15
CA THR A 32 1.29 -6.63 3.49
C THR A 32 2.55 -6.99 2.73
N TYR A 33 2.64 -6.56 1.48
CA TYR A 33 3.79 -6.80 0.62
C TYR A 33 4.19 -5.51 -0.10
N ARG A 34 5.47 -5.42 -0.46
CA ARG A 34 6.06 -4.29 -1.17
C ARG A 34 6.96 -4.74 -2.32
N THR A 35 7.06 -3.89 -3.34
CA THR A 35 7.91 -4.07 -4.52
C THR A 35 8.21 -2.71 -5.16
N ILE A 36 8.89 -2.70 -6.32
CA ILE A 36 9.37 -1.50 -7.02
C ILE A 36 10.39 -0.73 -6.15
N PHE A 37 11.54 -1.32 -5.91
CA PHE A 37 12.65 -0.76 -5.12
C PHE A 37 13.54 0.19 -5.93
N SER A 38 13.59 0.00 -7.25
CA SER A 38 14.35 0.86 -8.17
C SER A 38 13.46 1.88 -8.90
N ASP A 39 14.07 2.81 -9.64
CA ASP A 39 13.33 3.74 -10.49
C ASP A 39 12.52 2.99 -11.56
N PRO A 40 11.18 3.12 -11.57
CA PRO A 40 10.31 2.41 -12.52
C PRO A 40 10.67 2.63 -13.99
N ARG A 41 11.29 3.78 -14.32
CA ARG A 41 11.66 4.13 -15.71
C ARG A 41 12.79 3.28 -16.28
N GLY A 42 13.56 2.61 -15.42
CA GLY A 42 14.71 1.78 -15.80
C GLY A 42 14.50 0.28 -15.58
N LEU A 43 13.29 -0.16 -15.21
CA LEU A 43 13.03 -1.57 -14.93
C LEU A 43 13.06 -2.41 -16.21
N ALA A 44 13.97 -3.38 -16.26
CA ALA A 44 14.06 -4.37 -17.34
C ALA A 44 13.37 -5.70 -16.99
N ALA A 45 13.04 -5.91 -15.71
CA ALA A 45 12.38 -7.11 -15.20
C ALA A 45 11.56 -6.77 -13.94
N SER A 46 10.70 -7.71 -13.53
CA SER A 46 9.97 -7.61 -12.26
C SER A 46 10.93 -7.65 -11.08
N GLU A 47 10.78 -6.70 -10.16
CA GLU A 47 11.49 -6.71 -8.88
C GLU A 47 10.85 -7.68 -7.88
N PRO A 48 11.60 -8.14 -6.87
CA PRO A 48 11.08 -9.09 -5.90
C PRO A 48 9.86 -8.54 -5.14
N VAL A 49 9.04 -9.46 -4.65
CA VAL A 49 7.96 -9.16 -3.70
C VAL A 49 8.48 -9.48 -2.30
N VAL A 50 8.48 -8.50 -1.41
CA VAL A 50 8.98 -8.63 -0.04
C VAL A 50 7.86 -8.33 0.94
N GLU A 51 7.79 -9.05 2.05
CA GLU A 51 6.81 -8.80 3.11
C GLU A 51 7.02 -7.43 3.78
N GLY A 52 5.92 -6.80 4.20
CA GLY A 52 5.89 -5.53 4.90
C GLY A 52 5.69 -4.32 3.99
N HIS A 53 5.93 -3.13 4.54
CA HIS A 53 5.83 -1.83 3.84
C HIS A 53 7.02 -0.94 4.21
N GLY A 54 7.15 0.24 3.60
CA GLY A 54 8.24 1.19 3.85
C GLY A 54 9.06 1.40 2.59
N GLU A 55 10.15 0.65 2.44
CA GLU A 55 10.95 0.65 1.21
C GLU A 55 10.14 0.11 0.02
N GLY A 56 10.41 0.64 -1.17
CA GLY A 56 9.66 0.32 -2.39
C GLY A 56 8.52 1.30 -2.68
N SER A 57 8.19 1.44 -3.96
CA SER A 57 7.25 2.43 -4.48
C SER A 57 5.82 1.88 -4.61
N PHE A 58 5.62 0.59 -4.38
CA PHE A 58 4.33 -0.06 -4.48
C PHE A 58 4.09 -1.01 -3.30
N VAL A 59 2.92 -0.90 -2.67
CA VAL A 59 2.51 -1.70 -1.52
C VAL A 59 1.12 -2.28 -1.79
N VAL A 60 0.93 -3.55 -1.43
CA VAL A 60 -0.36 -4.25 -1.44
C VAL A 60 -0.68 -4.68 -0.03
N MET A 61 -1.93 -4.48 0.40
CA MET A 61 -2.44 -4.92 1.69
C MET A 61 -3.72 -5.75 1.47
N SER A 62 -3.74 -6.97 1.98
CA SER A 62 -4.99 -7.72 2.13
C SER A 62 -5.66 -7.28 3.44
N ALA A 63 -6.97 -7.05 3.41
CA ALA A 63 -7.73 -6.65 4.60
C ALA A 63 -9.02 -7.45 4.69
N GLY A 64 -9.49 -7.69 5.91
CA GLY A 64 -10.76 -8.37 6.16
C GLY A 64 -11.48 -7.80 7.36
N PHE A 65 -12.80 -7.88 7.33
CA PHE A 65 -13.63 -7.63 8.50
C PHE A 65 -13.64 -8.89 9.36
N SER A 66 -13.46 -8.73 10.67
CA SER A 66 -13.74 -9.80 11.62
C SER A 66 -15.21 -10.20 11.47
N LYS A 67 -15.50 -11.50 11.36
CA LYS A 67 -16.89 -11.95 11.53
C LYS A 67 -17.31 -11.50 12.93
N ARG A 68 -18.42 -10.76 13.04
CA ARG A 68 -19.09 -10.64 14.33
C ARG A 68 -19.55 -12.05 14.66
N ASP A 69 -19.00 -12.65 15.72
CA ASP A 69 -19.59 -13.82 16.32
C ASP A 69 -21.01 -13.43 16.72
N GLY A 70 -21.98 -14.13 16.12
CA GLY A 70 -23.41 -13.90 16.32
C GLY A 70 -23.91 -14.49 17.63
#